data_AF-A0A5D0UAZ8-F1
#
_entry.id   AF-A0A5D0UAZ8-F1
#
_cell.length_a   1.000
_cell.length_b   1.000
_cell.length_c   1.000
_cell.angle_alpha   90.00
_cell.angle_beta   90.00
_cell.angle_gamma   90.00
#
_symmetry.space_group_name_H-M   'P 1'
#
loop_
_entity.id
_entity.type
_entity.pdbx_description
1 polymer ?
#
loop_
_entity_poly.entity_id
_entity_poly.type
_entity_poly.pdbx_seq_one_letter_code
_entity_poly.pdbx_strand_id
1 'polypeptide(L)'
;MTRAVIGAPGDPATLLIGRFDRRGRLRYTGRTHPLRPAQRRELAPLLTPPYAQRPGGPVGHPWPQPLPASWSGQLDRPEPLRYAQVQAAVVAEIKVDTAYEHYRWRHHVRYIRPRLDLSVYDVPLLLDIGS
;
A
#
# COMPACT_ATOMS: atom_id res chain seq x y z
N MET A 1 4.18 -10.81 7.66
CA MET A 1 3.84 -9.40 7.95
C MET A 1 4.17 -8.56 6.74
N THR A 2 3.18 -7.89 6.16
CA THR A 2 3.32 -7.13 4.93
C THR A 2 2.76 -5.74 5.22
N ARG A 3 3.59 -4.70 5.09
CA ARG A 3 3.12 -3.30 5.20
C ARG A 3 2.05 -3.05 4.13
N ALA A 4 0.92 -2.43 4.48
CA ALA A 4 -0.21 -2.20 3.59
C ALA A 4 -0.76 -0.78 3.78
N VAL A 5 -0.80 0.03 2.71
CA VAL A 5 -1.41 1.38 2.71
C VAL A 5 -1.88 1.76 1.30
N ILE A 6 -3.18 2.11 1.16
CA ILE A 6 -3.73 3.35 0.55
C ILE A 6 -5.16 3.13 -0.01
N GLY A 7 -6.16 3.79 0.59
CA GLY A 7 -7.47 4.11 -0.01
C GLY A 7 -7.87 5.55 0.40
N ALA A 8 -8.93 6.11 -0.18
CA ALA A 8 -9.35 7.50 0.11
C ALA A 8 -9.46 7.77 1.63
N PRO A 9 -8.86 8.87 2.16
CA PRO A 9 -8.69 9.07 3.60
C PRO A 9 -10.02 9.12 4.39
N GLY A 10 -11.15 9.42 3.74
CA GLY A 10 -12.47 9.39 4.38
C GLY A 10 -13.27 8.10 4.19
N ASP A 11 -13.02 7.32 3.12
CA ASP A 11 -13.82 6.13 2.79
C ASP A 11 -13.02 5.17 1.88
N PRO A 12 -12.00 4.48 2.40
CA PRO A 12 -11.09 3.70 1.56
C PRO A 12 -11.82 2.48 0.97
N ALA A 13 -12.07 2.44 -0.34
CA ALA A 13 -12.71 1.29 -0.98
C ALA A 13 -11.77 0.09 -1.09
N THR A 14 -10.50 0.34 -1.37
CA THR A 14 -9.43 -0.64 -1.53
C THR A 14 -8.15 -0.06 -0.94
N LEU A 15 -7.26 -0.90 -0.42
CA LEU A 15 -5.91 -0.48 -0.04
C LEU A 15 -4.89 -0.91 -1.09
N LEU A 16 -4.01 0.00 -1.50
CA LEU A 16 -2.73 -0.40 -2.08
C LEU A 16 -1.82 -0.90 -0.94
N ILE A 17 -0.73 -1.58 -1.27
CA ILE A 17 0.12 -2.24 -0.27
C ILE A 17 1.56 -2.05 -0.65
N GLY A 18 2.39 -1.64 0.31
CA GLY A 18 3.76 -1.25 0.04
C GLY A 18 4.71 -1.63 1.15
N ARG A 19 5.90 -2.15 0.81
CA ARG A 19 6.98 -2.47 1.77
C ARG A 19 8.23 -1.64 1.50
N PHE A 20 8.96 -1.26 2.53
CA PHE A 20 10.25 -0.58 2.34
C PHE A 20 11.31 -1.61 1.97
N ASP A 21 12.12 -1.28 0.98
CA ASP A 21 13.35 -2.00 0.68
C ASP A 21 14.51 -1.57 1.61
N ARG A 22 15.67 -2.20 1.46
CA ARG A 22 16.89 -1.86 2.23
C ARG A 22 17.41 -0.44 2.00
N ARG A 23 16.96 0.23 0.95
CA ARG A 23 17.29 1.63 0.65
C ARG A 23 16.26 2.60 1.22
N GLY A 24 15.30 2.13 2.01
CA GLY A 24 14.24 2.94 2.60
C GLY A 24 13.17 3.38 1.59
N ARG A 25 13.10 2.79 0.40
CA ARG A 25 12.09 3.14 -0.61
C ARG A 25 10.85 2.29 -0.46
N LEU A 26 9.68 2.93 -0.42
CA LEU A 26 8.40 2.22 -0.36
C LEU A 26 8.11 1.59 -1.73
N ARG A 27 8.14 0.26 -1.80
CA ARG A 27 7.86 -0.52 -3.01
C ARG A 27 6.44 -1.04 -2.98
N TYR A 28 5.71 -0.83 -4.07
CA TYR A 28 4.39 -1.42 -4.24
C TYR A 28 4.48 -2.95 -4.32
N THR A 29 3.63 -3.63 -3.56
CA THR A 29 3.60 -5.09 -3.41
C THR A 29 2.23 -5.71 -3.69
N GLY A 30 1.16 -4.92 -3.82
CA GLY A 30 -0.16 -5.42 -4.20
C GLY A 30 -1.29 -4.48 -3.80
N ARG A 31 -2.53 -4.96 -3.96
CA ARG A 31 -3.75 -4.27 -3.51
C ARG A 31 -4.68 -5.25 -2.80
N THR A 32 -5.53 -4.74 -1.92
CA THR A 32 -6.54 -5.58 -1.26
C THR A 32 -7.72 -5.84 -2.19
N HIS A 33 -8.55 -6.82 -1.83
CA HIS A 33 -9.94 -6.83 -2.25
C HIS A 33 -10.67 -5.58 -1.73
N PRO A 34 -11.84 -5.24 -2.29
CA PRO A 34 -12.71 -4.22 -1.72
C PRO A 34 -12.93 -4.44 -0.22
N LEU A 35 -12.75 -3.38 0.56
CA LEU A 35 -12.93 -3.38 2.00
C LEU A 35 -14.43 -3.42 2.35
N ARG A 36 -14.77 -4.16 3.42
CA ARG A 36 -16.13 -4.17 3.96
C ARG A 36 -16.41 -2.85 4.69
N PRO A 37 -17.66 -2.36 4.76
CA PRO A 37 -17.99 -1.08 5.40
C PRO A 37 -17.40 -0.87 6.80
N ALA A 38 -17.39 -1.91 7.65
CA ALA A 38 -16.77 -1.85 8.98
C ALA A 38 -15.26 -1.60 8.91
N GLN A 39 -14.55 -2.26 8.00
CA GLN A 39 -13.10 -2.08 7.80
C GLN A 39 -12.79 -0.67 7.29
N ARG A 40 -13.65 -0.11 6.43
CA ARG A 40 -13.51 1.27 5.92
C ARG A 40 -13.60 2.29 7.06
N ARG A 41 -14.59 2.13 7.96
CA ARG A 41 -14.78 2.98 9.14
C ARG A 41 -13.65 2.85 10.15
N GLU A 42 -13.11 1.65 10.35
CA GLU A 42 -11.95 1.41 11.21
C GLU A 42 -10.68 2.08 10.66
N LEU A 43 -10.48 2.01 9.34
CA LEU A 43 -9.28 2.51 8.69
C LEU A 43 -9.28 4.02 8.44
N ALA A 44 -10.42 4.61 8.06
CA ALA A 44 -10.52 6.03 7.73
C ALA A 44 -9.82 6.96 8.75
N PRO A 45 -10.06 6.86 10.08
CA PRO A 45 -9.40 7.75 11.04
C PRO A 45 -7.89 7.51 11.19
N LEU A 46 -7.37 6.38 10.70
CA LEU A 46 -5.94 6.04 10.75
C LEU A 46 -5.17 6.55 9.52
N LEU A 47 -5.88 6.97 8.46
CA LEU A 47 -5.27 7.37 7.20
C LEU A 47 -5.01 8.88 7.17
N THR A 48 -3.78 9.27 7.49
CA THR A 48 -3.36 10.66 7.42
C THR A 48 -3.04 11.08 5.97
N PRO A 49 -3.55 12.22 5.48
CA PRO A 49 -3.12 12.81 4.22
C PRO A 49 -1.60 12.95 4.15
N PRO A 50 -0.99 12.89 2.95
CA PRO A 50 0.44 13.00 2.81
C PRO A 50 0.86 14.38 3.34
N TYR A 51 2.06 14.48 3.90
CA TYR A 51 2.61 15.81 4.20
C TYR A 51 2.56 16.64 2.92
N ALA A 52 1.99 17.85 3.01
CA ALA A 52 1.99 18.78 1.89
C ALA A 52 3.43 18.89 1.38
N GLN A 53 3.61 18.82 0.06
CA GLN A 53 4.91 18.94 -0.58
C GLN A 53 5.48 20.31 -0.24
N ARG A 54 6.24 20.40 0.86
CA ARG A 54 6.98 21.62 1.18
C ARG A 54 8.15 21.70 0.21
N PRO A 55 8.44 22.86 -0.38
CA PRO A 55 9.73 23.08 -1.03
C PRO A 55 10.85 22.73 -0.01
N GLY A 56 11.69 21.74 -0.33
CA GLY A 56 12.73 21.23 0.58
C GLY A 56 12.27 20.23 1.66
N GLY A 57 10.99 19.81 1.65
CA GLY A 57 10.48 18.72 2.49
C GLY A 57 10.80 17.34 1.92
N PRO A 58 10.55 16.24 2.67
CA PRO A 58 10.77 14.89 2.17
C PRO A 58 10.04 14.70 0.84
N VAL A 59 10.72 14.00 -0.08
CA VAL A 59 10.27 13.67 -1.43
C VAL A 59 8.79 13.29 -1.40
N GLY A 60 8.00 13.89 -2.29
CA GLY A 60 6.58 13.55 -2.47
C GLY A 60 6.37 12.03 -2.53
N HIS A 61 5.14 11.59 -2.29
CA HIS A 61 4.82 10.17 -2.17
C HIS A 61 5.52 9.35 -3.27
N PRO A 62 6.25 8.28 -2.91
CA PRO A 62 7.24 7.65 -3.79
C PRO A 62 6.63 6.89 -4.98
N TRP A 63 5.30 6.73 -5.00
CA TRP A 63 4.59 6.11 -6.10
C TRP A 63 4.05 7.16 -7.07
N PRO A 64 4.14 6.91 -8.39
CA PRO A 64 3.56 7.78 -9.42
C PRO A 64 2.04 7.93 -9.22
N GLN A 65 1.48 9.04 -9.70
CA GLN A 65 0.03 9.27 -9.75
C GLN A 65 -0.35 9.73 -11.16
N PRO A 66 -1.16 8.95 -11.91
CA PRO A 66 -1.80 7.69 -11.52
C PRO A 66 -0.82 6.51 -11.40
N LEU A 67 -1.24 5.44 -10.71
CA LEU A 67 -0.46 4.21 -10.59
C LEU A 67 -0.45 3.49 -11.96
N PRO A 68 0.72 3.12 -12.51
CA PRO A 68 0.81 2.44 -13.79
C PRO A 68 0.01 1.13 -13.80
N ALA A 69 -0.64 0.83 -14.93
CA ALA A 69 -1.36 -0.42 -15.12
C ALA A 69 -0.47 -1.67 -14.94
N SER A 70 0.80 -1.55 -15.33
CA SER A 70 1.82 -2.59 -15.13
C SER A 70 2.11 -2.88 -13.65
N TRP A 71 1.71 -2.00 -12.74
CA TRP A 71 1.81 -2.21 -11.29
C TRP A 71 0.51 -2.76 -10.71
N SER A 72 -0.67 -2.34 -11.19
CA SER A 72 -1.96 -2.78 -10.66
C SER A 72 -2.36 -4.21 -11.06
N GLY A 73 -1.65 -4.82 -12.01
CA GLY A 73 -1.85 -6.21 -12.44
C GLY A 73 -3.16 -6.42 -13.22
N GLN A 74 -3.72 -5.34 -13.78
CA GLN A 74 -4.97 -5.38 -14.53
C GLN A 74 -4.68 -5.82 -15.97
N LEU A 75 -4.53 -7.14 -16.19
CA LEU A 75 -4.20 -7.71 -17.50
C LEU A 75 -5.32 -7.52 -18.52
N ASP A 76 -6.58 -7.58 -18.10
CA ASP A 76 -7.73 -7.53 -19.01
C ASP A 76 -8.02 -6.11 -19.53
N ARG A 77 -7.70 -5.08 -18.72
CA ARG A 77 -7.83 -3.65 -19.07
C ARG A 77 -6.74 -2.85 -18.37
N PRO A 78 -5.57 -2.70 -18.99
CA PRO A 78 -4.46 -1.99 -18.39
C PRO A 78 -4.72 -0.48 -18.40
N GLU A 79 -5.41 0.00 -17.37
CA GLU A 79 -5.66 1.43 -17.17
C GLU A 79 -4.88 1.96 -15.96
N PRO A 80 -4.28 3.16 -16.04
CA PRO A 80 -3.66 3.80 -14.89
C PRO A 80 -4.68 4.04 -13.77
N LEU A 81 -4.37 3.57 -12.56
CA LEU A 81 -5.27 3.66 -11.42
C LEU A 81 -5.05 4.98 -10.68
N ARG A 82 -6.06 5.85 -10.65
CA ARG A 82 -6.07 7.02 -9.75
C ARG A 82 -6.28 6.56 -8.32
N TYR A 83 -5.52 7.13 -7.40
CA TYR A 83 -5.62 6.86 -5.98
C TYR A 83 -5.30 8.12 -5.18
N ALA A 84 -5.75 8.17 -3.93
CA ALA A 84 -5.43 9.25 -3.00
C ALA A 84 -4.18 8.86 -2.20
N GLN A 85 -3.10 9.61 -2.33
CA GLN A 85 -1.89 9.39 -1.55
C GLN A 85 -2.17 9.63 -0.06
N VAL A 86 -1.52 8.87 0.83
CA VAL A 86 -1.58 9.04 2.29
C VAL A 86 -0.19 8.77 2.87
N GLN A 87 0.03 9.09 4.14
CA GLN A 87 1.28 8.75 4.82
C GLN A 87 1.44 7.25 4.99
N ALA A 88 2.63 6.73 4.68
CA ALA A 88 2.98 5.33 4.88
C ALA A 88 3.32 5.07 6.36
N ALA A 89 2.34 5.21 7.24
CA ALA A 89 2.51 5.11 8.70
C ALA A 89 1.72 3.95 9.33
N VAL A 90 0.74 3.38 8.62
CA VAL A 90 -0.11 2.31 9.14
C VAL A 90 0.42 0.94 8.69
N VAL A 91 0.54 0.01 9.63
CA VAL A 91 0.77 -1.40 9.34
C VAL A 91 -0.57 -2.13 9.40
N ALA A 92 -0.84 -2.99 8.42
CA ALA A 92 -2.01 -3.86 8.46
C ALA A 92 -1.64 -5.33 8.25
N GLU A 93 -2.40 -6.18 8.89
CA GLU A 93 -2.34 -7.62 8.72
C GLU A 93 -3.16 -8.01 7.49
N ILE A 94 -2.56 -8.83 6.63
CA ILE A 94 -3.19 -9.30 5.39
C ILE A 94 -3.08 -10.82 5.30
N LYS A 95 -4.08 -11.44 4.66
CA LYS A 95 -4.05 -12.82 4.21
C LYS A 95 -3.83 -12.87 2.71
N VAL A 96 -2.93 -13.75 2.29
CA VAL A 96 -2.50 -13.89 0.90
C VAL A 96 -2.89 -15.29 0.42
N ASP A 97 -3.61 -15.35 -0.69
CA ASP A 97 -3.96 -16.59 -1.36
C ASP A 97 -2.80 -16.88 -2.33
N THR A 98 -1.86 -17.67 -1.85
CA THR A 98 -0.61 -18.16 -2.45
C THR A 98 -0.41 -17.93 -3.97
N ALA A 99 0.16 -16.78 -4.34
CA ALA A 99 0.89 -16.55 -5.59
C ALA A 99 1.79 -15.31 -5.42
N TYR A 100 2.96 -15.49 -4.78
CA TYR A 100 3.98 -14.45 -4.66
C TYR A 100 4.99 -14.62 -5.78
N GLU A 101 4.95 -13.76 -6.79
CA GLU A 101 5.94 -13.76 -7.87
C GLU A 101 6.54 -12.36 -8.01
N HIS A 102 7.87 -12.28 -8.20
CA HIS A 102 8.59 -11.00 -8.40
C HIS A 102 8.29 -9.94 -7.32
N TYR A 103 8.21 -10.34 -6.04
CA TYR A 103 7.95 -9.44 -4.91
C TYR A 103 6.57 -8.78 -4.87
N ARG A 104 5.64 -9.28 -5.70
CA ARG A 104 4.29 -8.73 -5.83
C ARG A 104 3.27 -9.84 -5.75
N TRP A 105 2.14 -9.52 -5.15
CA TRP A 105 0.94 -10.33 -5.26
C TRP A 105 0.29 -10.05 -6.61
N ARG A 106 0.20 -11.06 -7.47
CA ARG A 106 -0.57 -10.96 -8.72
C ARG A 106 -2.06 -10.82 -8.45
N HIS A 107 -2.52 -11.45 -7.37
CA HIS A 107 -3.91 -11.39 -6.94
C HIS A 107 -4.10 -10.39 -5.81
N HIS A 108 -5.35 -9.95 -5.68
CA HIS A 108 -5.74 -9.11 -4.55
C HIS A 108 -5.55 -9.88 -3.25
N VAL A 109 -5.11 -9.19 -2.21
CA VAL A 109 -4.95 -9.79 -0.89
C VAL A 109 -6.15 -9.45 -0.01
N ARG A 110 -6.39 -10.24 1.03
CA ARG A 110 -7.48 -9.98 1.97
C ARG A 110 -6.97 -9.19 3.17
N TYR A 111 -7.54 -8.02 3.41
CA TYR A 111 -7.30 -7.25 4.63
C TYR A 111 -7.90 -7.97 5.85
N ILE A 112 -7.12 -8.04 6.94
CA ILE A 112 -7.55 -8.63 8.21
C ILE A 112 -7.85 -7.54 9.23
N ARG A 113 -6.85 -6.76 9.65
CA ARG A 113 -6.95 -5.73 10.70
C ARG A 113 -5.76 -4.77 10.69
N PRO A 114 -5.83 -3.58 11.31
CA PRO A 114 -4.66 -2.76 11.52
C PRO A 114 -3.80 -3.33 12.66
N ARG A 115 -2.50 -3.07 12.62
CA ARG A 115 -1.54 -3.45 13.66
C ARG A 115 -0.99 -2.19 14.30
N LEU A 116 -1.80 -1.61 15.18
CA LEU A 116 -1.47 -0.38 15.91
C LEU A 116 -0.34 -0.59 16.92
N ASP A 117 -0.05 -1.85 17.24
CA ASP A 117 1.07 -2.31 18.05
C ASP A 117 2.41 -2.31 17.30
N LEU A 118 2.40 -2.04 15.99
CA LEU A 118 3.60 -2.08 15.15
C LEU A 118 3.84 -0.75 14.46
N SER A 119 5.09 -0.31 14.51
CA SER A 119 5.60 0.71 13.63
C SER A 119 5.85 0.14 12.24
N VAL A 120 5.85 1.00 11.23
CA VAL A 120 6.33 0.60 9.91
C VAL A 120 7.73 0.03 10.00
N TYR A 121 8.61 0.52 10.87
CA TYR A 121 9.98 0.03 10.99
C TYR A 121 10.11 -1.39 11.54
N ASP A 122 9.08 -1.92 12.20
CA ASP A 122 9.08 -3.28 12.79
C ASP A 122 8.79 -4.38 11.75
N VAL A 123 8.35 -3.99 10.55
CA VAL A 123 8.05 -4.95 9.48
C VAL A 123 9.33 -5.29 8.70
N PRO A 124 9.64 -6.59 8.48
CA PRO A 124 10.81 -7.00 7.72
C PRO A 124 10.90 -6.29 6.37
N LEU A 125 12.11 -5.86 6.02
CA LEU A 125 12.38 -5.18 4.76
C LEU A 125 12.13 -6.12 3.58
N LEU A 126 11.70 -5.53 2.47
CA LEU A 126 11.70 -6.26 1.20
C LEU A 126 13.16 -6.47 0.80
N LEU A 127 13.58 -7.73 0.76
CA LEU A 127 14.89 -8.10 0.22
C LEU A 127 14.81 -7.92 -1.30
N ASP A 128 15.49 -6.92 -1.84
CA ASP A 128 15.80 -6.86 -3.27
C ASP A 128 16.81 -7.99 -3.54
N ILE A 129 16.47 -8.97 -4.37
CA ILE A 129 17.53 -9.68 -5.13
C ILE A 129 17.99 -8.65 -6.16
N GLY A 130 19.22 -8.18 -5.98
CA GLY A 130 19.78 -7.09 -6.75
C GLY A 130 19.76 -7.33 -8.25
N SER A 131 19.80 -6.24 -8.99
CA SER A 131 20.52 -6.12 -10.25
C SER A 131 21.16 -4.75 -10.27
#